data_AF-A0A7X3HRM3-F1
#
_entry.id   AF-A0A7X3HRM3-F1
#
_cell.length_a   1.000
_cell.length_b   1.000
_cell.length_c   1.000
_cell.angle_alpha   90.00
_cell.angle_beta   90.00
_cell.angle_gamma   90.00
#
_symmetry.space_group_name_H-M   'P 1'
#
loop_
_entity.id
_entity.type
_entity.pdbx_description
1 polymer ?
#
loop_
_entity_poly.entity_id
_entity_poly.type
_entity_poly.pdbx_seq_one_letter_code
_entity_poly.pdbx_strand_id
1 'polypeptide(L)'
;MYNQLIGQFLAAEHFSTTDMDRVAKLEATLFPNAARLACRRSSESRLRYRRAFLKRLAANLVDKASTQIGERVDETRVQLDGPRNVWQVIDAGQIPDLDKLWHVLVASKAQPLPIEQAVSVLRSAFADNTNLSMRLTRQLGILRLAAPSEPAAGHTPGMRWLCAGAVDRVNLVLTGLAVFAKRSGELAMAACLSEFRVDAPFVSPQRRAFPGVEIRQFNEQWEIRLHRELAERLAQFVGT
;
A
#
# COMPACT_ATOMS: atom_id res chain seq x y z
N MET A 1 8.71 -3.45 -11.61
CA MET A 1 7.95 -2.19 -11.72
C MET A 1 8.69 -1.02 -11.08
N TYR A 2 9.29 -1.20 -9.90
CA TYR A 2 10.04 -0.16 -9.20
C TYR A 2 11.38 0.14 -9.89
N ASN A 3 12.04 -0.88 -10.47
CA ASN A 3 13.30 -0.68 -11.21
C ASN A 3 13.08 0.11 -12.50
N GLN A 4 11.89 0.03 -13.10
CA GLN A 4 11.53 0.82 -14.28
C GLN A 4 11.43 2.31 -13.94
N LEU A 5 10.86 2.66 -12.77
CA LEU A 5 10.82 4.04 -12.29
C LEU A 5 12.23 4.57 -11.99
N ILE A 6 13.10 3.76 -11.38
CA ILE A 6 14.51 4.11 -11.19
C ILE A 6 15.18 4.36 -12.55
N GLY A 7 14.94 3.49 -13.53
CA GLY A 7 15.47 3.65 -14.90
C GLY A 7 15.03 4.97 -15.54
N GLN A 8 13.75 5.33 -15.43
CA GLN A 8 13.24 6.60 -15.95
C GLN A 8 13.86 7.81 -15.24
N PHE A 9 14.02 7.74 -13.91
CA PHE A 9 14.70 8.79 -13.15
C PHE A 9 16.16 8.98 -13.59
N LEU A 10 16.91 7.88 -13.76
CA LEU A 10 18.30 7.92 -14.20
C LEU A 10 18.43 8.46 -15.63
N ALA A 11 17.50 8.10 -16.52
CA ALA A 11 17.45 8.65 -17.88
C ALA A 11 17.21 10.17 -17.83
N ALA A 12 16.22 10.63 -17.05
CA ALA A 12 15.94 12.06 -16.90
C ALA A 12 17.12 12.83 -16.27
N GLU A 13 17.79 12.25 -15.28
CA GLU A 13 19.02 12.81 -14.68
C GLU A 13 20.13 12.95 -15.72
N HIS A 14 20.31 11.94 -16.58
CA HIS A 14 21.31 11.97 -17.65
C HIS A 14 21.01 13.08 -18.66
N PHE A 15 19.78 13.16 -19.17
CA PHE A 15 19.37 14.21 -20.11
C PHE A 15 19.54 15.62 -19.54
N SER A 16 19.07 15.83 -18.30
CA SER A 16 19.25 17.12 -17.61
C SER A 16 20.72 17.47 -17.43
N THR A 17 21.57 16.49 -17.12
CA THR A 17 23.01 16.70 -17.00
C THR A 17 23.63 17.12 -18.33
N THR A 18 23.31 16.39 -19.41
CA THR A 18 23.85 16.72 -20.74
C THR A 18 23.45 18.11 -21.22
N ASP A 19 22.22 18.54 -20.92
CA ASP A 19 21.76 19.88 -21.30
C ASP A 19 22.40 20.97 -20.44
N MET A 20 22.53 20.75 -19.12
CA MET A 20 23.24 21.69 -18.25
C MET A 20 24.73 21.80 -18.60
N ASP A 21 25.38 20.71 -18.99
CA ASP A 21 26.78 20.72 -19.43
C ASP A 21 26.94 21.48 -20.76
N ARG A 22 25.96 21.41 -21.66
CA ARG A 22 25.93 22.22 -22.90
C ARG A 22 25.82 23.72 -22.58
N VAL A 23 24.90 24.10 -21.70
CA VAL A 23 24.75 25.50 -21.27
C VAL A 23 26.01 25.98 -20.56
N ALA A 24 26.61 25.16 -19.69
CA ALA A 24 27.86 25.50 -19.02
C ALA A 24 29.03 25.76 -20.00
N LYS A 25 29.13 24.97 -21.08
CA LYS A 25 30.13 25.21 -22.14
C LYS A 25 29.88 26.51 -22.89
N LEU A 26 28.61 26.80 -23.22
CA LEU A 26 28.24 28.07 -23.87
C LEU A 26 28.55 29.26 -22.94
N GLU A 27 28.20 29.16 -21.66
CA GLU A 27 28.47 30.17 -20.65
C GLU A 27 29.98 30.42 -20.49
N ALA A 28 30.79 29.37 -20.42
CA ALA A 28 32.24 29.48 -20.36
C ALA A 28 32.86 30.09 -21.63
N THR A 29 32.25 29.86 -22.80
CA THR A 29 32.69 30.46 -24.07
C THR A 29 32.39 31.96 -24.11
N LEU A 30 31.22 32.36 -23.61
CA LEU A 30 30.81 33.78 -23.55
C LEU A 30 31.54 34.55 -22.44
N PHE A 31 31.91 33.87 -21.34
CA PHE A 31 32.51 34.49 -20.17
C PHE A 31 33.76 33.74 -19.67
N PRO A 32 34.87 33.74 -20.44
CA PRO A 32 36.05 32.92 -20.15
C PRO A 32 36.76 33.23 -18.82
N ASN A 33 36.61 34.46 -18.30
CA ASN A 33 37.25 34.92 -17.06
C ASN A 33 36.24 35.15 -15.92
N ALA A 34 34.98 34.73 -16.06
CA ALA A 34 33.98 34.96 -15.01
C ALA A 34 34.22 34.05 -13.80
N ALA A 35 34.39 34.66 -12.63
CA ALA A 35 34.54 33.95 -11.36
C ALA A 35 33.25 33.25 -10.89
N ARG A 36 32.10 33.61 -11.47
CA ARG A 36 30.76 33.10 -11.09
C ARG A 36 30.00 32.68 -12.34
N LEU A 37 30.02 31.38 -12.63
CA LEU A 37 29.20 30.76 -13.66
C LEU A 37 27.92 30.21 -13.01
N ALA A 38 26.76 30.48 -13.60
CA ALA A 38 25.46 30.03 -13.14
C ALA A 38 25.30 28.51 -13.22
N CYS A 39 25.94 27.86 -14.21
CA CYS A 39 25.72 26.43 -14.48
C CYS A 39 26.66 25.49 -13.71
N ARG A 40 27.42 25.98 -12.72
CA ARG A 40 28.40 25.16 -11.98
C ARG A 40 27.73 24.31 -10.89
N ARG A 41 27.09 23.19 -11.27
CA ARG A 41 26.59 22.20 -10.29
C ARG A 41 27.67 21.19 -9.92
N SER A 42 27.98 21.04 -8.63
CA SER A 42 28.93 20.02 -8.15
C SER A 42 28.39 18.61 -8.42
N SER A 43 29.27 17.68 -8.79
CA SER A 43 28.96 16.24 -8.88
C SER A 43 28.38 15.70 -7.56
N GLU A 44 28.84 16.22 -6.43
CA GLU A 44 28.35 15.86 -5.09
C GLU A 44 26.87 16.20 -4.88
N SER A 45 26.42 17.39 -5.33
CA SER A 45 25.02 17.79 -5.20
C SER A 45 24.09 16.80 -5.93
N ARG A 46 24.51 16.31 -7.10
CA ARG A 46 23.75 15.34 -7.91
C ARG A 46 23.65 13.97 -7.23
N LEU A 47 24.78 13.46 -6.73
CA LEU A 47 24.81 12.21 -5.97
C LEU A 47 23.92 12.28 -4.73
N ARG A 48 23.88 13.44 -4.05
CA ARG A 48 22.98 13.68 -2.91
C ARG A 48 21.50 13.61 -3.32
N TYR A 49 21.11 14.23 -4.44
CA TYR A 49 19.74 14.16 -4.95
C TYR A 49 19.33 12.74 -5.33
N ARG A 50 20.20 12.01 -6.04
CA ARG A 50 19.96 10.60 -6.38
C ARG A 50 19.78 9.75 -5.14
N ARG A 51 20.68 9.87 -4.15
CA ARG A 51 20.59 9.14 -2.87
C ARG A 51 19.27 9.45 -2.15
N ALA A 52 18.87 10.72 -2.09
CA ALA A 52 17.60 11.11 -1.47
C ALA A 52 16.37 10.54 -2.20
N PHE A 53 16.39 10.49 -3.53
CA PHE A 53 15.33 9.86 -4.32
C PHE A 53 15.23 8.36 -4.04
N LEU A 54 16.35 7.63 -4.11
CA LEU A 54 16.38 6.19 -3.85
C LEU A 54 15.93 5.86 -2.42
N LYS A 55 16.37 6.64 -1.42
CA LYS A 55 15.93 6.46 -0.02
C LYS A 55 14.43 6.63 0.14
N ARG A 56 13.86 7.65 -0.50
CA ARG A 56 12.41 7.91 -0.45
C ARG A 56 11.62 6.80 -1.13
N LEU A 57 12.10 6.33 -2.28
CA LEU A 57 11.44 5.25 -3.01
C LEU A 57 11.50 3.93 -2.23
N ALA A 58 12.63 3.61 -1.61
CA ALA A 58 12.78 2.44 -0.74
C ALA A 58 11.87 2.53 0.50
N ALA A 59 11.81 3.70 1.17
CA ALA A 59 10.91 3.92 2.31
C ALA A 59 9.44 3.69 1.92
N ASN A 60 9.00 4.31 0.82
CA ASN A 60 7.63 4.14 0.33
C ASN A 60 7.30 2.68 0.00
N LEU A 61 8.28 1.92 -0.50
CA LEU A 61 8.12 0.50 -0.80
C LEU A 61 7.99 -0.33 0.47
N VAL A 62 8.78 -0.04 1.50
CA VAL A 62 8.70 -0.70 2.82
C VAL A 62 7.39 -0.35 3.52
N ASP A 63 6.94 0.91 3.45
CA ASP A 63 5.64 1.33 3.98
C ASP A 63 4.50 0.60 3.27
N LYS A 64 4.58 0.51 1.94
CA LYS A 64 3.59 -0.25 1.14
C LYS A 64 3.59 -1.73 1.52
N ALA A 65 4.77 -2.34 1.70
CA ALA A 65 4.88 -3.74 2.12
C ALA A 65 4.34 -3.96 3.54
N SER A 66 4.67 -3.07 4.49
CA SER A 66 4.16 -3.11 5.86
C SER A 66 2.64 -2.99 5.89
N THR A 67 2.08 -2.12 5.05
CA THR A 67 0.64 -1.96 4.90
C THR A 67 0.00 -3.22 4.35
N GLN A 68 0.61 -3.87 3.35
CA GLN A 68 0.06 -5.07 2.72
C GLN A 68 0.15 -6.31 3.62
N ILE A 69 1.19 -6.39 4.46
CA ILE A 69 1.41 -7.51 5.38
C ILE A 69 0.65 -7.31 6.69
N GLY A 70 0.31 -6.06 7.05
CA GLY A 70 -0.40 -5.73 8.29
C GLY A 70 0.50 -5.65 9.52
N GLU A 71 1.83 -5.72 9.34
CA GLU A 71 2.81 -5.57 10.42
C GLU A 71 3.99 -4.72 9.95
N ARG A 72 4.76 -4.19 10.90
CA ARG A 72 5.98 -3.44 10.57
C ARG A 72 7.01 -4.38 9.96
N VAL A 73 7.37 -4.12 8.72
CA VAL A 73 8.45 -4.82 8.03
C VAL A 73 9.79 -4.34 8.60
N ASP A 74 10.66 -5.30 8.95
CA ASP A 74 12.07 -5.01 9.25
C ASP A 74 12.91 -5.21 7.98
N GLU A 75 13.08 -4.13 7.22
CA GLU A 75 13.84 -4.11 5.97
C GLU A 75 15.35 -4.24 6.18
N THR A 76 15.84 -4.07 7.40
CA THR A 76 17.29 -4.15 7.70
C THR A 76 17.81 -5.58 7.65
N ARG A 77 16.91 -6.57 7.76
CA ARG A 77 17.20 -8.00 7.69
C ARG A 77 17.16 -8.55 6.25
N VAL A 78 16.63 -7.78 5.31
CA VAL A 78 16.52 -8.22 3.91
C VAL A 78 17.80 -7.91 3.16
N GLN A 79 18.48 -8.98 2.75
CA GLN A 79 19.70 -8.93 1.98
C GLN A 79 19.38 -8.83 0.49
N LEU A 80 19.87 -7.76 -0.17
CA LEU A 80 19.63 -7.53 -1.60
C LEU A 80 20.84 -7.91 -2.45
N ASP A 81 22.03 -7.44 -2.06
CA ASP A 81 23.30 -7.68 -2.75
C ASP A 81 24.33 -8.24 -1.77
N GLY A 82 24.43 -9.57 -1.71
CA GLY A 82 25.26 -10.26 -0.71
C GLY A 82 24.82 -9.90 0.71
N PRO A 83 25.73 -9.59 1.66
CA PRO A 83 25.36 -9.30 3.05
C PRO A 83 24.76 -7.90 3.26
N ARG A 84 24.56 -7.10 2.19
CA ARG A 84 24.12 -5.70 2.32
C ARG A 84 22.61 -5.54 2.23
N ASN A 85 22.05 -4.74 3.13
CA ASN A 85 20.65 -4.33 3.08
C ASN A 85 20.43 -3.13 2.14
N VAL A 86 19.16 -2.82 1.85
CA VAL A 86 18.79 -1.74 0.90
C VAL A 86 19.42 -0.40 1.24
N TRP A 87 19.51 -0.06 2.53
CA TRP A 87 20.07 1.20 2.98
C TRP A 87 21.58 1.27 2.77
N GLN A 88 22.29 0.17 3.01
CA GLN A 88 23.72 0.05 2.78
C GLN A 88 24.07 0.11 1.29
N VAL A 89 23.25 -0.47 0.42
CA VAL A 89 23.42 -0.38 -1.04
C VAL A 89 23.27 1.07 -1.52
N ILE A 90 22.22 1.76 -1.06
CA ILE A 90 21.99 3.18 -1.39
C ILE A 90 23.11 4.07 -0.85
N ASP A 91 23.61 3.78 0.36
CA ASP A 91 24.67 4.55 1.00
C ASP A 91 26.03 4.35 0.34
N ALA A 92 26.27 3.18 -0.27
CA ALA A 92 27.41 2.93 -1.14
C ALA A 92 27.31 3.61 -2.52
N GLY A 93 26.21 4.32 -2.81
CA GLY A 93 25.97 4.98 -4.10
C GLY A 93 25.56 4.03 -5.22
N GLN A 94 25.21 2.78 -4.88
CA GLN A 94 24.73 1.77 -5.83
C GLN A 94 23.22 1.86 -6.00
N ILE A 95 22.71 1.32 -7.10
CA ILE A 95 21.27 1.27 -7.40
C ILE A 95 20.71 -0.01 -6.79
N PRO A 96 19.81 0.06 -5.80
CA PRO A 96 19.21 -1.13 -5.20
C PRO A 96 18.20 -1.77 -6.15
N ASP A 97 18.15 -3.11 -6.16
CA ASP A 97 17.08 -3.86 -6.81
C ASP A 97 15.82 -3.85 -5.93
N LEU A 98 14.94 -2.89 -6.19
CA LEU A 98 13.70 -2.70 -5.43
C LEU A 98 12.61 -3.71 -5.81
N ASP A 99 12.65 -4.25 -7.03
CA ASP A 99 11.72 -5.31 -7.42
C ASP A 99 12.04 -6.62 -6.67
N LYS A 100 13.33 -6.95 -6.50
CA LYS A 100 13.77 -8.05 -5.65
C LYS A 100 13.41 -7.83 -4.18
N LEU A 101 13.59 -6.61 -3.66
CA LEU A 101 13.18 -6.25 -2.30
C LEU A 101 11.69 -6.49 -2.10
N TRP A 102 10.86 -5.99 -3.02
CA TRP A 102 9.42 -6.20 -2.99
C TRP A 102 9.05 -7.68 -2.97
N HIS A 103 9.67 -8.48 -3.83
CA HIS A 103 9.42 -9.92 -3.87
C HIS A 103 9.80 -10.60 -2.55
N VAL A 104 10.95 -10.31 -1.96
CA VAL A 104 11.35 -10.94 -0.69
C VAL A 104 10.41 -10.53 0.45
N LEU A 105 10.00 -9.27 0.49
CA LEU A 105 9.09 -8.76 1.50
C LEU A 105 7.70 -9.36 1.40
N VAL A 106 7.10 -9.34 0.21
CA VAL A 106 5.71 -9.76 0.02
C VAL A 106 5.59 -11.27 -0.18
N ALA A 107 6.52 -11.92 -0.89
CA ALA A 107 6.43 -13.37 -1.12
C ALA A 107 6.72 -14.21 0.13
N SER A 108 7.44 -13.68 1.13
CA SER A 108 7.70 -14.41 2.37
C SER A 108 6.50 -14.43 3.34
N LYS A 109 5.53 -13.52 3.20
CA LYS A 109 4.37 -13.42 4.12
C LYS A 109 2.99 -13.36 3.47
N ALA A 110 2.89 -13.10 2.17
CA ALA A 110 1.67 -13.31 1.41
C ALA A 110 1.52 -14.81 1.05
N GLN A 111 1.40 -15.68 2.06
CA GLN A 111 0.72 -16.94 1.77
C GLN A 111 -0.73 -16.57 1.49
N PRO A 112 -1.25 -16.80 0.27
CA PRO A 112 -2.65 -16.53 -0.01
C PRO A 112 -3.47 -17.30 1.02
N LEU A 113 -4.32 -16.59 1.77
CA LEU A 113 -5.20 -17.19 2.77
C LEU A 113 -5.89 -18.38 2.09
N PRO A 114 -5.63 -19.64 2.52
CA PRO A 114 -6.24 -20.80 1.91
C PRO A 114 -7.76 -20.63 1.91
N ILE A 115 -8.43 -21.11 0.87
CA ILE A 115 -9.88 -20.93 0.71
C ILE A 115 -10.63 -21.39 1.96
N GLU A 116 -10.25 -22.52 2.54
CA GLU A 116 -10.85 -23.06 3.77
C GLU A 116 -10.67 -22.11 4.97
N GLN A 117 -9.49 -21.50 5.10
CA GLN A 117 -9.22 -20.52 6.15
C GLN A 117 -10.00 -19.23 5.91
N ALA A 118 -10.14 -18.80 4.65
CA ALA A 118 -10.99 -17.66 4.28
C ALA A 118 -12.46 -17.91 4.63
N VAL A 119 -12.99 -19.10 4.34
CA VAL A 119 -14.34 -19.51 4.76
C VAL A 119 -14.47 -19.45 6.27
N SER A 120 -13.52 -20.05 7.01
CA SER A 120 -13.55 -20.06 8.49
C SER A 120 -13.55 -18.66 9.08
N VAL A 121 -12.70 -17.77 8.58
CA VAL A 121 -12.60 -16.37 9.04
C VAL A 121 -13.89 -15.61 8.80
N LEU A 122 -14.45 -15.70 7.60
CA LEU A 122 -15.70 -15.02 7.26
C LEU A 122 -16.86 -15.60 8.08
N ARG A 123 -16.89 -16.92 8.27
CA ARG A 123 -17.87 -17.58 9.12
C ARG A 123 -17.78 -17.07 10.56
N SER A 124 -16.61 -17.08 11.18
CA SER A 124 -16.45 -16.61 12.57
C SER A 124 -16.77 -15.12 12.71
N ALA A 125 -16.32 -14.30 11.76
CA ALA A 125 -16.56 -12.86 11.80
C ALA A 125 -18.05 -12.50 11.71
N PHE A 126 -18.86 -13.34 11.06
CA PHE A 126 -20.28 -13.10 10.84
C PHE A 126 -21.23 -14.05 11.62
N ALA A 127 -20.72 -15.05 12.34
CA ALA A 127 -21.51 -15.98 13.16
C ALA A 127 -21.75 -15.47 14.59
N ASP A 128 -20.83 -14.69 15.17
CA ASP A 128 -20.82 -14.37 16.60
C ASP A 128 -21.70 -13.18 17.02
N ASN A 129 -22.66 -12.77 16.20
CA ASN A 129 -23.57 -11.69 16.57
C ASN A 129 -25.02 -12.05 16.25
N THR A 130 -25.78 -12.29 17.32
CA THR A 130 -27.24 -12.48 17.31
C THR A 130 -28.01 -11.33 16.66
N ASN A 131 -27.36 -10.18 16.38
CA ASN A 131 -27.92 -9.02 15.67
C ASN A 131 -27.15 -8.59 14.40
N LEU A 132 -26.08 -9.30 13.98
CA LEU A 132 -25.26 -8.96 12.80
C LEU A 132 -25.15 -10.13 11.82
N SER A 133 -26.28 -10.81 11.59
CA SER A 133 -26.47 -11.67 10.43
C SER A 133 -26.44 -10.81 9.18
N MET A 134 -25.71 -11.26 8.16
CA MET A 134 -25.77 -10.66 6.83
C MET A 134 -27.22 -10.37 6.44
N ARG A 135 -27.58 -9.08 6.37
CA ARG A 135 -28.96 -8.68 6.09
C ARG A 135 -29.13 -8.54 4.59
N LEU A 136 -29.86 -9.48 3.99
CA LEU A 136 -30.30 -9.36 2.61
C LEU A 136 -31.50 -8.40 2.54
N THR A 137 -31.34 -7.36 1.75
CA THR A 137 -32.39 -6.43 1.35
C THR A 137 -32.79 -6.73 -0.10
N ARG A 138 -33.76 -5.99 -0.65
CA ARG A 138 -34.17 -6.16 -2.06
C ARG A 138 -33.01 -5.97 -3.06
N GLN A 139 -32.02 -5.15 -2.73
CA GLN A 139 -30.95 -4.76 -3.65
C GLN A 139 -29.54 -5.09 -3.16
N LEU A 140 -29.35 -5.21 -1.84
CA LEU A 140 -28.03 -5.31 -1.23
C LEU A 140 -27.99 -6.41 -0.15
N GLY A 141 -26.83 -7.04 0.01
CA GLY A 141 -26.48 -7.70 1.26
C GLY A 141 -25.63 -6.77 2.12
N ILE A 142 -26.00 -6.60 3.38
CA ILE A 142 -25.27 -5.78 4.35
C ILE A 142 -24.64 -6.69 5.39
N LEU A 143 -23.31 -6.76 5.38
CA LEU A 143 -22.50 -7.41 6.40
C LEU A 143 -22.11 -6.35 7.42
N ARG A 144 -22.19 -6.66 8.70
CA ARG A 144 -21.77 -5.75 9.77
C ARG A 144 -20.64 -6.38 10.55
N LEU A 145 -19.57 -5.62 10.73
CA LEU A 145 -18.35 -6.05 11.39
C LEU A 145 -18.08 -5.13 12.58
N ALA A 146 -17.87 -5.70 13.77
CA ALA A 146 -17.40 -4.95 14.93
C ALA A 146 -16.00 -4.40 14.63
N ALA A 147 -15.88 -3.08 14.68
CA ALA A 147 -14.68 -2.35 14.26
C ALA A 147 -14.56 -1.08 15.13
N PRO A 148 -14.32 -1.24 16.45
CA PRO A 148 -14.20 -0.11 17.37
C PRO A 148 -13.04 0.78 16.96
N SER A 149 -13.28 2.08 17.02
CA SER A 149 -12.33 3.12 16.65
C SER A 149 -12.10 4.09 17.79
N GLU A 150 -10.95 4.72 17.79
CA GLU A 150 -10.55 5.73 18.78
C GLU A 150 -10.09 7.02 18.08
N PRO A 151 -10.08 8.17 18.79
CA PRO A 151 -9.62 9.43 18.21
C PRO A 151 -8.18 9.31 17.69
N ALA A 152 -7.95 9.76 16.45
CA ALA A 152 -6.62 9.72 15.85
C ALA A 152 -5.76 10.87 16.38
N ALA A 153 -4.85 10.57 17.31
CA ALA A 153 -3.94 11.55 17.88
C ALA A 153 -3.04 12.17 16.79
N GLY A 154 -2.87 13.50 16.82
CA GLY A 154 -2.06 14.22 15.83
C GLY A 154 -2.74 14.47 14.48
N HIS A 155 -4.00 14.07 14.31
CA HIS A 155 -4.81 14.35 13.12
C HIS A 155 -5.85 15.45 13.37
N THR A 156 -6.51 15.89 12.29
CA THR A 156 -7.59 16.88 12.33
C THR A 156 -8.70 16.43 13.30
N PRO A 157 -9.28 17.36 14.10
CA PRO A 157 -10.38 17.03 15.01
C PRO A 157 -11.50 16.26 14.32
N GLY A 158 -11.97 15.19 14.96
CA GLY A 158 -13.02 14.31 14.43
C GLY A 158 -12.51 13.13 13.60
N MET A 159 -11.22 13.07 13.26
CA MET A 159 -10.63 11.87 12.68
C MET A 159 -10.46 10.75 13.71
N ARG A 160 -10.62 9.51 13.25
CA ARG A 160 -10.50 8.29 14.03
C ARG A 160 -9.68 7.25 13.27
N TRP A 161 -9.00 6.38 13.99
CA TRP A 161 -8.43 5.15 13.46
C TRP A 161 -9.06 3.96 14.18
N LEU A 162 -8.91 2.75 13.63
CA LEU A 162 -9.33 1.56 14.36
C LEU A 162 -8.42 1.32 15.57
N CYS A 163 -9.00 0.82 16.66
CA CYS A 163 -8.21 0.34 17.78
C CYS A 163 -7.29 -0.81 17.32
N ALA A 164 -6.12 -0.97 17.92
CA ALA A 164 -5.10 -1.93 17.47
C ALA A 164 -5.64 -3.36 17.25
N GLY A 165 -6.39 -3.92 18.20
CA GLY A 165 -6.99 -5.27 18.06
C GLY A 165 -8.12 -5.38 17.02
N ALA A 166 -8.69 -4.25 16.58
CA ALA A 166 -9.68 -4.22 15.51
C ALA A 166 -9.05 -4.18 14.12
N VAL A 167 -7.84 -3.60 13.98
CA VAL A 167 -7.13 -3.53 12.69
C VAL A 167 -6.89 -4.93 12.12
N ASP A 168 -6.29 -5.83 12.90
CA ASP A 168 -5.97 -7.18 12.46
C ASP A 168 -7.22 -7.96 12.06
N ARG A 169 -8.28 -7.85 12.87
CA ARG A 169 -9.57 -8.50 12.61
C ARG A 169 -10.19 -8.00 11.31
N VAL A 170 -10.23 -6.69 11.10
CA VAL A 170 -10.83 -6.09 9.91
C VAL A 170 -10.01 -6.44 8.67
N ASN A 171 -8.67 -6.36 8.75
CA ASN A 171 -7.77 -6.80 7.68
C ASN A 171 -8.01 -8.26 7.28
N LEU A 172 -8.12 -9.16 8.26
CA LEU A 172 -8.35 -10.58 8.02
C LEU A 172 -9.69 -10.82 7.30
N VAL A 173 -10.75 -10.10 7.69
CA VAL A 173 -12.07 -10.17 7.04
C VAL A 173 -12.03 -9.64 5.61
N LEU A 174 -11.41 -8.48 5.37
CA LEU A 174 -11.27 -7.94 4.01
C LEU A 174 -10.43 -8.86 3.11
N THR A 175 -9.41 -9.50 3.67
CA THR A 175 -8.59 -10.52 2.97
C THR A 175 -9.44 -11.74 2.61
N GLY A 176 -10.25 -12.25 3.54
CA GLY A 176 -11.20 -13.33 3.26
C GLY A 176 -12.20 -12.96 2.15
N LEU A 177 -12.72 -11.73 2.19
CA LEU A 177 -13.61 -11.22 1.13
C LEU A 177 -12.89 -11.08 -0.22
N ALA A 178 -11.60 -10.71 -0.23
CA ALA A 178 -10.81 -10.66 -1.46
C ALA A 178 -10.62 -12.05 -2.07
N VAL A 179 -10.38 -13.08 -1.24
CA VAL A 179 -10.33 -14.49 -1.68
C VAL A 179 -11.67 -14.93 -2.28
N PHE A 180 -12.78 -14.61 -1.61
CA PHE A 180 -14.13 -14.87 -2.12
C PHE A 180 -14.37 -14.16 -3.47
N ALA A 181 -14.03 -12.87 -3.57
CA ALA A 181 -14.20 -12.09 -4.80
C ALA A 181 -13.41 -12.71 -5.96
N LYS A 182 -12.16 -13.12 -5.70
CA LYS A 182 -11.32 -13.81 -6.69
C LYS A 182 -11.94 -15.13 -7.15
N ARG A 183 -12.47 -15.94 -6.22
CA ARG A 183 -13.17 -17.21 -6.55
C ARG A 183 -14.45 -16.98 -7.35
N SER A 184 -15.13 -15.87 -7.10
CA SER A 184 -16.40 -15.50 -7.76
C SER A 184 -16.22 -14.79 -9.11
N GLY A 185 -14.99 -14.61 -9.58
CA GLY A 185 -14.67 -13.91 -10.83
C GLY A 185 -14.59 -12.38 -10.72
N GLU A 186 -14.76 -11.82 -9.53
CA GLU A 186 -14.76 -10.36 -9.28
C GLU A 186 -13.33 -9.84 -9.04
N LEU A 187 -12.46 -9.93 -10.05
CA LEU A 187 -11.03 -9.63 -9.91
C LEU A 187 -10.75 -8.18 -9.49
N ALA A 188 -11.51 -7.22 -10.02
CA ALA A 188 -11.36 -5.80 -9.66
C ALA A 188 -11.71 -5.55 -8.19
N MET A 189 -12.78 -6.18 -7.70
CA MET A 189 -13.15 -6.13 -6.28
C MET A 189 -12.06 -6.77 -5.40
N ALA A 190 -11.55 -7.93 -5.80
CA ALA A 190 -10.49 -8.62 -5.07
C ALA A 190 -9.22 -7.76 -4.92
N ALA A 191 -8.80 -7.09 -6.00
CA ALA A 191 -7.68 -6.17 -5.98
C ALA A 191 -7.93 -4.98 -5.03
N CYS A 192 -9.09 -4.33 -5.15
CA CYS A 192 -9.44 -3.19 -4.28
C CYS A 192 -9.50 -3.57 -2.79
N LEU A 193 -10.06 -4.74 -2.45
CA LEU A 193 -10.13 -5.21 -1.08
C LEU A 193 -8.74 -5.57 -0.52
N SER A 194 -7.86 -6.14 -1.35
CA SER A 194 -6.49 -6.49 -0.94
C SER A 194 -5.61 -5.26 -0.71
N GLU A 195 -5.91 -4.14 -1.38
CA GLU A 195 -5.19 -2.88 -1.24
C GLU A 195 -5.85 -1.90 -0.27
N PHE A 196 -6.97 -2.29 0.35
CA PHE A 196 -7.73 -1.41 1.22
C PHE A 196 -6.97 -1.09 2.51
N ARG A 197 -6.65 0.19 2.72
CA ARG A 197 -6.00 0.66 3.95
C ARG A 197 -6.96 0.74 5.12
N VAL A 198 -6.94 -0.29 5.95
CA VAL A 198 -7.71 -0.41 7.20
C VAL A 198 -7.18 0.48 8.32
N ASP A 199 -5.87 0.76 8.30
CA ASP A 199 -5.14 1.60 9.26
C ASP A 199 -5.31 3.11 9.00
N ALA A 200 -5.82 3.49 7.84
CA ALA A 200 -5.95 4.89 7.46
C ALA A 200 -7.00 5.61 8.34
N PRO A 201 -6.70 6.84 8.81
CA PRO A 201 -7.66 7.63 9.56
C PRO A 201 -8.89 7.97 8.71
N PHE A 202 -10.06 8.02 9.35
CA PHE A 202 -11.34 8.30 8.72
C PHE A 202 -12.22 9.21 9.58
N VAL A 203 -13.23 9.82 8.96
CA VAL A 203 -14.25 10.63 9.65
C VAL A 203 -15.58 9.89 9.57
N SER A 204 -16.13 9.48 10.70
CA SER A 204 -17.39 8.72 10.75
C SER A 204 -18.62 9.62 10.53
N PRO A 205 -19.61 9.23 9.70
CA PRO A 205 -19.57 8.06 8.82
C PRO A 205 -18.75 8.33 7.53
N GLN A 206 -17.78 7.46 7.21
CA GLN A 206 -17.05 7.53 5.94
C GLN A 206 -17.55 6.45 4.98
N ARG A 207 -17.81 6.81 3.73
CA ARG A 207 -18.21 5.88 2.65
C ARG A 207 -17.08 5.72 1.66
N ARG A 208 -16.71 4.48 1.35
CA ARG A 208 -15.74 4.13 0.30
C ARG A 208 -16.35 3.09 -0.64
N ALA A 209 -16.48 3.45 -1.91
CA ALA A 209 -17.09 2.60 -2.93
C ALA A 209 -16.02 1.97 -3.82
N PHE A 210 -16.20 0.70 -4.12
CA PHE A 210 -15.36 -0.11 -5.01
C PHE A 210 -16.27 -0.87 -6.00
N PRO A 211 -15.71 -1.46 -7.06
CA PRO A 211 -16.46 -2.36 -7.92
C PRO A 211 -17.10 -3.49 -7.08
N GLY A 212 -18.43 -3.62 -7.13
CA GLY A 212 -19.16 -4.70 -6.47
C GLY A 212 -19.35 -4.57 -4.95
N VAL A 213 -18.65 -3.64 -4.28
CA VAL A 213 -18.68 -3.49 -2.81
C VAL A 213 -18.57 -2.05 -2.34
N GLU A 214 -19.30 -1.71 -1.28
CA GLU A 214 -19.19 -0.44 -0.57
C GLU A 214 -18.88 -0.70 0.90
N ILE A 215 -17.88 -0.01 1.44
CA ILE A 215 -17.51 -0.05 2.85
C ILE A 215 -17.95 1.27 3.50
N ARG A 216 -18.76 1.18 4.56
CA ARG A 216 -19.12 2.31 5.43
C ARG A 216 -18.46 2.14 6.79
N GLN A 217 -17.71 3.15 7.20
CA GLN A 217 -16.95 3.14 8.44
C GLN A 217 -17.67 4.00 9.46
N PHE A 218 -18.18 3.38 10.54
CA PHE A 218 -18.72 4.07 11.71
C PHE A 218 -17.77 3.93 12.90
N ASN A 219 -18.08 4.60 14.01
CA ASN A 219 -17.25 4.60 15.20
C ASN A 219 -17.06 3.20 15.82
N GLU A 220 -18.11 2.39 15.88
CA GLU A 220 -18.10 1.08 16.55
C GLU A 220 -18.14 -0.11 15.60
N GLN A 221 -18.58 0.12 14.36
CA GLN A 221 -18.85 -0.94 13.41
C GLN A 221 -18.61 -0.46 11.98
N TRP A 222 -18.24 -1.39 11.11
CA TRP A 222 -18.17 -1.16 9.68
C TRP A 222 -19.27 -1.95 8.98
N GLU A 223 -19.90 -1.36 7.97
CA GLU A 223 -20.83 -2.06 7.09
C GLU A 223 -20.17 -2.33 5.75
N ILE A 224 -20.16 -3.59 5.34
CA ILE A 224 -19.71 -4.02 4.01
C ILE A 224 -20.96 -4.38 3.20
N ARG A 225 -21.21 -3.61 2.16
CA ARG A 225 -22.43 -3.67 1.35
C ARG A 225 -22.09 -4.23 -0.01
N LEU A 226 -22.70 -5.35 -0.34
CA LEU A 226 -22.55 -6.05 -1.61
C LEU A 226 -23.85 -5.97 -2.40
N HIS A 227 -23.76 -6.01 -3.72
CA HIS A 227 -24.95 -6.28 -4.53
C HIS A 227 -25.57 -7.63 -4.14
N ARG A 228 -26.90 -7.71 -4.22
CA ARG A 228 -27.66 -8.87 -3.73
C ARG A 228 -27.12 -10.21 -4.25
N GLU A 229 -26.90 -10.34 -5.55
CA GLU A 229 -26.41 -11.59 -6.17
C GLU A 229 -25.05 -12.02 -5.61
N LEU A 230 -24.16 -11.05 -5.36
CA LEU A 230 -22.85 -11.32 -4.80
C LEU A 230 -22.94 -11.68 -3.30
N ALA A 231 -23.87 -11.08 -2.57
CA ALA A 231 -24.15 -11.44 -1.18
C ALA A 231 -24.73 -12.85 -1.04
N GLU A 232 -25.59 -13.28 -1.97
CA GLU A 232 -26.12 -14.65 -2.02
C GLU A 232 -24.99 -15.66 -2.31
N ARG A 233 -24.10 -15.35 -3.27
CA ARG A 233 -22.89 -16.15 -3.53
C ARG A 233 -21.97 -16.22 -2.30
N LEU A 234 -21.82 -15.12 -1.56
CA LEU A 234 -21.03 -15.10 -0.32
C LEU A 234 -21.68 -15.98 0.75
N ALA A 235 -23.00 -15.96 0.88
CA ALA A 235 -23.73 -16.81 1.83
C ALA A 235 -23.46 -18.29 1.56
N GLN A 236 -23.48 -18.69 0.28
CA GLN A 236 -23.16 -20.05 -0.15
C GLN A 236 -21.70 -20.39 0.16
N PHE A 237 -20.77 -19.48 -0.15
CA PHE A 237 -19.34 -19.67 0.13
C PHE A 237 -19.02 -19.85 1.62
N VAL A 238 -19.75 -19.16 2.50
CA VAL A 238 -19.57 -19.28 3.96
C VAL A 238 -20.34 -20.47 4.54
N GLY A 239 -21.42 -20.90 3.88
CA GLY A 239 -22.28 -22.00 4.29
C GLY A 239 -21.78 -23.41 3.91
N THR A 240 -20.83 -23.53 2.98
CA THR A 240 -20.13 -24.79 2.64
C THR A 240 -19.07 -25.15 3.67
#